data_AF-A0A7V1SKB2-F1
#
_entry.id   AF-A0A7V1SKB2-F1
#
_cell.length_a   1.000
_cell.length_b   1.000
_cell.length_c   1.000
_cell.angle_alpha   90.00
_cell.angle_beta   90.00
_cell.angle_gamma   90.00
#
_symmetry.space_group_name_H-M   'P 1'
#
loop_
_entity.id
_entity.type
_entity.pdbx_description
1 polymer ?
#
loop_
_entity_poly.entity_id
_entity_poly.type
_entity_poly.pdbx_seq_one_letter_code
_entity_poly.pdbx_strand_id
1 'polypeptide(L)'
;MINRWGLRICVFFLMMGMIPLSAHALSRDRWTNPEPYGVFFNDYDPNFYTGFVPRVQDRKRITIHLGRGNQVRLRLVLPEDTIVNYLPDQVARHDLYQELIDKKTITLTSNMAWEAYHERVTQEGLHDLAKKRADLGPEEWRTLNLTSMDRLVPGRLFHIQKDFNKMCDDFARLLKTWPPPETLQAKLDLVNEFFPHRIFLDDFTAEQEAAFNSLVELARADKAAEFRTAAEAFFHAITHNIYPVKDGMLDYYELTSIYPAGTYDKTTTHDGKVMPMYTTTGIWTLIPRMHGKGFLGMVDYISSAGYYGLMPMLPYEYGGGIAYNAIHNTGISCWIGGHHLLPKEWSKITQGSRNGKPFNRVAITSRGPVSHGCTRLNSGHLTEFREMLPSTSEGMEGIVHYRSLSHCYDVFDLKGDGDNQVMGVQYYIAFRHTKSRVAEQIWVQNNREDFYAWLYGDDITFGPIGDVTFKEAYDYK
;
A
#
# COMPACT_ATOMS: atom_id res chain seq x y z
N MET A 1 -64.05 16.47 43.28
CA MET A 1 -63.57 15.07 43.25
C MET A 1 -63.13 14.73 41.84
N ILE A 2 -62.10 13.89 41.74
CA ILE A 2 -61.37 13.40 40.55
C ILE A 2 -60.10 14.21 40.22
N ASN A 3 -59.01 13.50 40.46
CA ASN A 3 -57.62 13.90 40.54
C ASN A 3 -57.00 13.86 39.14
N ARG A 4 -56.43 14.97 38.65
CA ARG A 4 -55.64 15.00 37.39
C ARG A 4 -54.16 14.77 37.69
N TRP A 5 -53.84 13.54 38.09
CA TRP A 5 -52.49 13.02 38.18
C TRP A 5 -52.42 11.77 37.30
N GLY A 6 -51.86 11.89 36.10
CA GLY A 6 -51.72 10.75 35.20
C GLY A 6 -51.69 11.10 33.72
N LEU A 7 -50.89 12.10 33.31
CA LEU A 7 -50.53 12.23 31.88
C LEU A 7 -49.30 13.12 31.64
N ARG A 8 -48.26 13.01 32.48
CA ARG A 8 -46.98 13.73 32.26
C ARG A 8 -45.71 12.88 32.48
N ILE A 9 -45.84 11.55 32.58
CA ILE A 9 -44.68 10.66 32.79
C ILE A 9 -44.35 9.80 31.54
N CYS A 10 -45.21 9.74 30.52
CA CYS A 10 -44.96 8.87 29.34
C CYS A 10 -44.35 9.56 28.12
N VAL A 11 -44.00 10.85 28.16
CA VAL A 11 -43.42 11.57 27.00
C VAL A 11 -41.95 11.99 27.23
N PHE A 12 -41.42 11.84 28.45
CA PHE A 12 -40.00 12.13 28.73
C PHE A 12 -39.06 10.91 28.69
N PHE A 13 -39.60 9.70 28.48
CA PHE A 13 -38.81 8.46 28.35
C PHE A 13 -38.74 7.89 26.92
N LEU A 14 -39.25 8.60 25.92
CA LEU A 14 -39.31 8.15 24.52
C LEU A 14 -38.49 9.01 23.54
N MET A 15 -37.64 9.91 24.04
CA MET A 15 -36.62 10.63 23.24
C MET A 15 -35.20 10.45 23.81
N MET A 16 -34.91 9.27 24.35
CA MET A 16 -33.54 8.85 24.71
C MET A 16 -33.08 7.57 23.97
N GLY A 17 -33.92 7.01 23.10
CA GLY A 17 -33.53 5.93 22.18
C GLY A 17 -33.43 6.49 20.77
N MET A 18 -32.28 6.26 20.11
CA MET A 18 -31.90 6.70 18.76
C MET A 18 -31.11 8.03 18.66
N ILE A 19 -30.11 8.19 19.53
CA ILE A 19 -28.83 8.76 19.08
C ILE A 19 -27.94 7.56 18.74
N PRO A 20 -27.34 7.46 17.55
CA PRO A 20 -26.32 6.44 17.30
C PRO A 20 -25.16 6.67 18.27
N LEU A 21 -25.10 5.83 19.31
CA LEU A 21 -23.96 5.68 20.19
C LEU A 21 -22.85 5.01 19.37
N SER A 22 -22.04 5.79 18.67
CA SER A 22 -20.73 5.33 18.20
C SER A 22 -19.73 6.47 18.01
N ALA A 23 -19.83 7.53 18.82
CA ALA A 23 -18.64 8.26 19.21
C ALA A 23 -17.83 7.35 20.13
N HIS A 24 -16.98 6.48 19.56
CA HIS A 24 -16.07 5.64 20.33
C HIS A 24 -15.17 6.57 21.14
N ALA A 25 -15.44 6.68 22.44
CA ALA A 25 -14.60 7.46 23.33
C ALA A 25 -13.22 6.80 23.35
N LEU A 26 -12.18 7.60 23.09
CA LEU A 26 -10.79 7.15 23.19
C LEU A 26 -10.56 6.49 24.56
N SER A 27 -10.11 5.24 24.54
CA SER A 27 -9.82 4.51 25.78
C SER A 27 -8.34 4.64 26.15
N ARG A 28 -8.05 4.57 27.46
CA ARG A 28 -6.69 4.42 28.01
C ARG A 28 -6.42 2.99 28.48
N ASP A 29 -7.36 2.09 28.24
CA ASP A 29 -7.22 0.69 28.61
C ASP A 29 -6.11 0.04 27.79
N ARG A 30 -5.54 -1.00 28.38
CA ARG A 30 -4.54 -1.84 27.73
C ARG A 30 -5.18 -2.61 26.58
N TRP A 31 -4.44 -2.79 25.50
CA TRP A 31 -4.77 -3.75 24.45
C TRP A 31 -4.86 -5.17 25.02
N THR A 32 -5.88 -5.90 24.61
CA THR A 32 -6.21 -7.21 25.16
C THR A 32 -5.60 -8.37 24.39
N ASN A 33 -5.35 -8.23 23.08
CA ASN A 33 -4.66 -9.26 22.31
C ASN A 33 -3.14 -9.15 22.54
N PRO A 34 -2.48 -10.19 23.08
CA PRO A 34 -1.05 -10.18 23.38
C PRO A 34 -0.16 -10.45 22.17
N GLU A 35 -0.72 -10.79 21.00
CA GLU A 35 0.06 -11.08 19.81
C GLU A 35 0.97 -9.89 19.43
N PRO A 36 2.29 -10.12 19.24
CA PRO A 36 3.23 -9.04 19.00
C PRO A 36 3.06 -8.46 17.59
N TYR A 37 2.98 -7.13 17.53
CA TYR A 37 2.93 -6.39 16.26
C TYR A 37 4.03 -5.32 16.21
N GLY A 38 4.53 -5.09 15.00
CA GLY A 38 5.51 -4.04 14.72
C GLY A 38 6.97 -4.50 14.83
N VAL A 39 7.89 -3.53 14.88
CA VAL A 39 9.33 -3.79 14.92
C VAL A 39 9.83 -3.52 16.33
N PHE A 40 10.36 -4.56 16.97
CA PHE A 40 10.96 -4.49 18.29
C PHE A 40 12.44 -4.14 18.18
N PHE A 41 12.90 -3.20 19.01
CA PHE A 41 14.26 -2.67 18.92
C PHE A 41 14.72 -2.07 20.25
N ASN A 42 16.01 -1.76 20.34
CA ASN A 42 16.60 -1.16 21.54
C ASN A 42 16.99 0.30 21.30
N ASP A 43 17.63 0.60 20.17
CA ASP A 43 18.10 1.93 19.82
C ASP A 43 17.70 2.36 18.41
N TYR A 44 17.65 3.67 18.19
CA TYR A 44 17.37 4.23 16.86
C TYR A 44 18.64 4.17 15.99
N ASP A 45 18.90 2.98 15.44
CA ASP A 45 20.04 2.72 14.57
C ASP A 45 19.62 2.80 13.09
N PRO A 46 20.56 3.10 12.16
CA PRO A 46 20.34 2.84 10.75
C PRO A 46 19.95 1.38 10.52
N ASN A 47 18.98 1.14 9.63
CA ASN A 47 18.49 -0.19 9.29
C ASN A 47 18.63 -0.43 7.79
N PHE A 48 18.79 -1.69 7.42
CA PHE A 48 18.76 -2.14 6.02
C PHE A 48 17.69 -3.21 5.84
N TYR A 49 17.26 -3.42 4.59
CA TYR A 49 16.18 -4.34 4.27
C TYR A 49 16.69 -5.78 4.21
N THR A 50 16.09 -6.69 4.98
CA THR A 50 16.46 -8.11 5.06
C THR A 50 15.31 -9.00 4.57
N GLY A 51 14.88 -8.80 3.32
CA GLY A 51 13.83 -9.61 2.69
C GLY A 51 14.10 -9.81 1.19
N PHE A 52 13.10 -10.26 0.46
CA PHE A 52 13.26 -10.82 -0.89
C PHE A 52 12.43 -10.13 -1.98
N VAL A 53 11.84 -8.96 -1.74
CA VAL A 53 11.12 -8.25 -2.81
C VAL A 53 12.09 -7.84 -3.94
N PRO A 54 11.63 -7.84 -5.20
CA PRO A 54 12.41 -7.33 -6.32
C PRO A 54 12.42 -5.80 -6.28
N ARG A 55 13.37 -5.21 -7.01
CA ARG A 55 13.41 -3.78 -7.28
C ARG A 55 12.99 -3.50 -8.73
N VAL A 56 12.17 -2.49 -8.94
CA VAL A 56 11.81 -2.00 -10.28
C VAL A 56 12.39 -0.61 -10.50
N GLN A 57 13.18 -0.44 -11.55
CA GLN A 57 13.88 0.81 -11.86
C GLN A 57 13.02 1.79 -12.69
N ASP A 58 12.09 1.27 -13.48
CA ASP A 58 11.18 2.09 -14.28
C ASP A 58 9.99 2.55 -13.44
N ARG A 59 9.96 3.84 -13.11
CA ARG A 59 8.88 4.46 -12.33
C ARG A 59 7.49 4.27 -12.91
N LYS A 60 7.34 4.15 -14.23
CA LYS A 60 6.03 4.01 -14.89
C LYS A 60 5.36 2.67 -14.59
N ARG A 61 6.14 1.70 -14.13
CA ARG A 61 5.67 0.36 -13.74
C ARG A 61 5.25 0.27 -12.29
N ILE A 62 5.34 1.38 -11.55
CA ILE A 62 5.10 1.45 -10.12
C ILE A 62 3.84 2.25 -9.87
N THR A 63 2.91 1.69 -9.11
CA THR A 63 1.68 2.36 -8.71
C THR A 63 1.50 2.23 -7.21
N ILE A 64 1.28 3.37 -6.54
CA ILE A 64 1.01 3.43 -5.11
C ILE A 64 -0.43 3.90 -4.91
N HIS A 65 -1.21 3.21 -4.09
CA HIS A 65 -2.61 3.55 -3.83
C HIS A 65 -2.92 3.54 -2.34
N LEU A 66 -3.41 4.66 -1.81
CA LEU A 66 -4.01 4.77 -0.48
C LEU A 66 -5.55 4.74 -0.60
N GLY A 67 -6.18 3.71 -0.04
CA GLY A 67 -7.64 3.52 -0.05
C GLY A 67 -8.24 3.42 1.35
N ARG A 68 -9.58 3.45 1.45
CA ARG A 68 -10.33 3.22 2.71
C ARG A 68 -9.85 1.94 3.40
N GLY A 69 -9.87 1.95 4.72
CA GLY A 69 -9.27 0.91 5.53
C GLY A 69 -7.84 1.23 5.95
N ASN A 70 -7.32 2.44 5.67
CA ASN A 70 -6.01 2.86 6.14
C ASN A 70 -4.91 1.89 5.67
N GLN A 71 -4.86 1.67 4.36
CA GLN A 71 -3.90 0.75 3.72
C GLN A 71 -3.29 1.36 2.47
N VAL A 72 -2.02 1.04 2.25
CA VAL A 72 -1.27 1.42 1.05
C VAL A 72 -0.98 0.16 0.25
N ARG A 73 -1.48 0.10 -0.98
CA ARG A 73 -1.12 -0.91 -1.98
C ARG A 73 0.03 -0.39 -2.83
N LEU A 74 1.09 -1.18 -2.97
CA LEU A 74 2.14 -0.98 -3.97
C LEU A 74 2.03 -2.09 -5.00
N ARG A 75 1.98 -1.69 -6.27
CA ARG A 75 1.96 -2.58 -7.43
C ARG A 75 3.17 -2.33 -8.31
N LEU A 76 3.81 -3.40 -8.74
CA LEU A 76 4.95 -3.41 -9.66
C LEU A 76 4.63 -4.29 -10.87
N VAL A 77 4.53 -3.69 -12.07
CA VAL A 77 4.51 -4.47 -13.31
C VAL A 77 5.96 -4.86 -13.64
N LEU A 78 6.31 -6.14 -13.54
CA LEU A 78 7.70 -6.57 -13.62
C LEU A 78 8.22 -6.51 -15.07
N PRO A 79 9.24 -5.70 -15.37
CA PRO A 79 9.92 -5.77 -16.67
C PRO A 79 10.77 -7.05 -16.73
N GLU A 80 11.08 -7.49 -17.95
CA GLU A 80 11.88 -8.70 -18.17
C GLU A 80 13.25 -8.61 -17.48
N ASP A 81 13.90 -7.44 -17.51
CA ASP A 81 15.18 -7.22 -16.82
C ASP A 81 15.08 -7.43 -15.30
N THR A 82 13.97 -7.04 -14.66
CA THR A 82 13.76 -7.31 -13.23
C THR A 82 13.57 -8.81 -12.98
N ILE A 83 12.88 -9.51 -13.87
CA ILE A 83 12.66 -10.95 -13.76
C ILE A 83 13.99 -11.70 -13.89
N VAL A 84 14.75 -11.46 -14.96
CA VAL A 84 15.99 -12.22 -15.21
C VAL A 84 17.14 -11.85 -14.27
N ASN A 85 17.09 -10.69 -13.61
CA ASN A 85 18.11 -10.30 -12.63
C ASN A 85 17.70 -10.58 -11.18
N TYR A 86 16.52 -11.13 -10.92
CA TYR A 86 16.01 -11.31 -9.56
C TYR A 86 16.98 -12.08 -8.64
N LEU A 87 17.41 -13.29 -9.02
CA LEU A 87 18.36 -14.10 -8.24
C LEU A 87 19.73 -13.41 -8.09
N PRO A 88 20.37 -12.92 -9.16
CA PRO A 88 21.61 -12.13 -9.07
C PRO A 88 21.48 -10.95 -8.09
N ASP A 89 20.38 -10.21 -8.12
CA ASP A 89 20.14 -9.06 -7.24
C ASP A 89 20.02 -9.49 -5.77
N GLN A 90 19.34 -10.60 -5.47
CA GLN A 90 19.28 -11.12 -4.10
C GLN A 90 20.67 -11.50 -3.57
N VAL A 91 21.47 -12.18 -4.42
CA VAL A 91 22.85 -12.58 -4.08
C VAL A 91 23.73 -11.36 -3.89
N ALA A 92 23.69 -10.39 -4.81
CA ALA A 92 24.48 -9.17 -4.70
C ALA A 92 24.15 -8.37 -3.44
N ARG A 93 22.86 -8.26 -3.07
CA ARG A 93 22.44 -7.60 -1.83
C ARG A 93 22.97 -8.35 -0.60
N HIS A 94 22.81 -9.67 -0.58
CA HIS A 94 23.31 -10.51 0.50
C HIS A 94 24.84 -10.35 0.68
N ASP A 95 25.60 -10.48 -0.40
CA ASP A 95 27.06 -10.44 -0.36
C ASP A 95 27.58 -9.09 0.08
N LEU A 96 26.94 -8.00 -0.37
CA LEU A 96 27.26 -6.65 0.11
C LEU A 96 27.05 -6.53 1.62
N TYR A 97 25.92 -7.00 2.15
CA TYR A 97 25.68 -6.92 3.60
C TYR A 97 26.67 -7.78 4.39
N GLN A 98 26.94 -9.01 3.94
CA GLN A 98 27.94 -9.88 4.54
C GLN A 98 29.32 -9.21 4.55
N GLU A 99 29.75 -8.62 3.43
CA GLU A 99 31.01 -7.89 3.32
C GLU A 99 31.09 -6.72 4.31
N LEU A 100 30.03 -5.91 4.41
CA LEU A 100 29.99 -4.77 5.31
C LEU A 100 30.04 -5.20 6.79
N ILE A 101 29.45 -6.35 7.13
CA ILE A 101 29.50 -6.93 8.47
C ILE A 101 30.90 -7.48 8.77
N ASP A 102 31.48 -8.26 7.85
CA ASP A 102 32.80 -8.88 8.03
C ASP A 102 33.91 -7.84 8.16
N LYS A 103 33.82 -6.77 7.36
CA LYS A 103 34.72 -5.60 7.46
C LYS A 103 34.44 -4.71 8.66
N LYS A 104 33.37 -4.99 9.43
CA LYS A 104 32.91 -4.19 10.57
C LYS A 104 32.58 -2.75 10.21
N THR A 105 32.22 -2.49 8.95
CA THR A 105 31.66 -1.21 8.51
C THR A 105 30.28 -0.99 9.13
N ILE A 106 29.50 -2.08 9.26
CA ILE A 106 28.26 -2.10 10.03
C ILE A 106 28.40 -3.08 11.19
N THR A 107 27.83 -2.71 12.34
CA THR A 107 27.75 -3.57 13.53
C THR A 107 26.29 -3.87 13.79
N LEU A 108 25.94 -5.15 13.89
CA LEU A 108 24.58 -5.57 14.19
C LEU A 108 24.35 -5.51 15.71
N THR A 109 23.40 -4.69 16.14
CA THR A 109 23.21 -4.35 17.58
C THR A 109 21.86 -4.79 18.13
N SER A 110 20.79 -4.67 17.34
CA SER A 110 19.42 -4.72 17.86
C SER A 110 18.76 -6.10 17.77
N ASN A 111 18.58 -6.64 16.57
CA ASN A 111 17.81 -7.85 16.33
C ASN A 111 18.59 -8.87 15.48
N MET A 112 17.99 -10.05 15.25
CA MET A 112 18.53 -11.18 14.48
C MET A 112 17.95 -11.26 13.06
N ALA A 113 17.46 -10.14 12.49
CA ALA A 113 16.82 -10.15 11.17
C ALA A 113 17.81 -10.47 10.04
N TRP A 114 19.06 -10.03 10.17
CA TRP A 114 20.14 -10.40 9.24
C TRP A 114 20.38 -11.91 9.23
N GLU A 115 20.49 -12.54 10.40
CA GLU A 115 20.74 -13.98 10.50
C GLU A 115 19.59 -14.79 9.91
N ALA A 116 18.35 -14.40 10.17
CA ALA A 116 17.19 -15.04 9.56
C ALA A 116 17.20 -14.91 8.02
N TYR A 117 17.60 -13.75 7.49
CA TYR A 117 17.77 -13.54 6.06
C TYR A 117 18.90 -14.39 5.48
N HIS A 118 20.08 -14.38 6.10
CA HIS A 118 21.24 -15.17 5.71
C HIS A 118 20.94 -16.69 5.73
N GLU A 119 20.28 -17.16 6.78
CA GLU A 119 19.84 -18.55 6.90
C GLU A 119 18.89 -18.91 5.75
N ARG A 120 17.91 -18.05 5.45
CA ARG A 120 16.98 -18.27 4.35
C ARG A 120 17.67 -18.28 2.98
N VAL A 121 18.63 -17.38 2.74
CA VAL A 121 19.46 -17.35 1.52
C VAL A 121 20.22 -18.67 1.36
N THR A 122 20.80 -19.17 2.46
CA THR A 122 21.57 -20.42 2.48
C THR A 122 20.69 -21.65 2.29
N GLN A 123 19.56 -21.73 3.00
CA GLN A 123 18.59 -22.84 2.90
C GLN A 123 18.01 -22.98 1.49
N GLU A 124 17.71 -21.86 0.83
CA GLU A 124 17.18 -21.86 -0.54
C GLU A 124 18.30 -22.00 -1.60
N GLY A 125 19.57 -21.99 -1.18
CA GLY A 125 20.72 -22.17 -2.06
C GLY A 125 20.84 -21.08 -3.12
N LEU A 126 20.52 -19.82 -2.80
CA LEU A 126 20.38 -18.76 -3.81
C LEU A 126 21.66 -18.51 -4.62
N HIS A 127 22.84 -18.62 -3.99
CA HIS A 127 24.13 -18.53 -4.71
C HIS A 127 24.29 -19.61 -5.77
N ASP A 128 23.91 -20.84 -5.47
CA ASP A 128 24.03 -21.94 -6.42
C ASP A 128 22.97 -21.84 -7.51
N LEU A 129 21.76 -21.36 -7.18
CA LEU A 129 20.75 -21.03 -8.19
C LEU A 129 21.24 -19.92 -9.12
N ALA A 130 21.87 -18.86 -8.60
CA ALA A 130 22.38 -17.76 -9.40
C ALA A 130 23.47 -18.19 -10.39
N LYS A 131 24.36 -19.13 -9.99
CA LYS A 131 25.42 -19.68 -10.85
C LYS A 131 24.87 -20.41 -12.08
N LYS A 132 23.66 -20.98 -12.01
CA LYS A 132 23.02 -21.70 -13.13
C LYS A 132 22.74 -20.81 -14.34
N ARG A 133 22.83 -19.47 -14.22
CA ARG A 133 22.66 -18.55 -15.36
C ARG A 133 23.56 -18.91 -16.55
N ALA A 134 24.79 -19.37 -16.30
CA ALA A 134 25.72 -19.74 -17.37
C ALA A 134 25.31 -21.01 -18.13
N ASP A 135 24.48 -21.86 -17.50
CA ASP A 135 24.15 -23.21 -17.99
C ASP A 135 22.72 -23.32 -18.55
N LEU A 136 21.87 -22.31 -18.31
CA LEU A 136 20.46 -22.32 -18.68
C LEU A 136 20.17 -21.42 -19.88
N GLY A 137 19.23 -21.86 -20.73
CA GLY A 137 18.67 -21.02 -21.79
C GLY A 137 17.88 -19.83 -21.23
N PRO A 138 17.61 -18.78 -22.04
CA PRO A 138 16.88 -17.59 -21.58
C PRO A 138 15.53 -17.89 -20.90
N GLU A 139 14.70 -18.75 -21.49
CA GLU A 139 13.38 -19.12 -20.96
C GLU A 139 13.46 -19.96 -19.67
N GLU A 140 14.41 -20.90 -19.60
CA GLU A 140 14.64 -21.72 -18.40
C GLU A 140 15.12 -20.85 -17.24
N TRP A 141 16.01 -19.90 -17.52
CA TRP A 141 16.49 -18.93 -16.54
C TRP A 141 15.37 -18.00 -16.05
N ARG A 142 14.56 -17.48 -16.96
CA ARG A 142 13.38 -16.67 -16.65
C ARG A 142 12.43 -17.43 -15.72
N THR A 143 12.11 -18.68 -16.08
CA THR A 143 11.25 -19.56 -15.29
C THR A 143 11.83 -19.84 -13.90
N LEU A 144 13.14 -20.07 -13.80
CA LEU A 144 13.82 -20.26 -12.51
C LEU A 144 13.70 -19.02 -11.62
N ASN A 145 13.86 -17.83 -12.17
CA ASN A 145 13.72 -16.59 -11.39
C ASN A 145 12.30 -16.37 -10.90
N LEU A 146 11.29 -16.55 -11.77
CA LEU A 146 9.88 -16.42 -11.38
C LEU A 146 9.50 -17.43 -10.29
N THR A 147 9.92 -18.68 -10.44
CA THR A 147 9.68 -19.73 -9.44
C THR A 147 10.37 -19.42 -8.11
N SER A 148 11.59 -18.88 -8.16
CA SER A 148 12.32 -18.48 -6.96
C SER A 148 11.68 -17.27 -6.29
N MET A 149 11.17 -16.32 -7.07
CA MET A 149 10.45 -15.14 -6.58
C MET A 149 9.16 -15.56 -5.87
N ASP A 150 8.31 -16.36 -6.51
CA ASP A 150 7.07 -16.85 -5.90
C ASP A 150 7.33 -17.59 -4.56
N ARG A 151 8.40 -18.39 -4.49
CA ARG A 151 8.77 -19.09 -3.25
C ARG A 151 9.25 -18.15 -2.14
N LEU A 152 9.97 -17.09 -2.49
CA LEU A 152 10.59 -16.18 -1.53
C LEU A 152 9.65 -15.05 -1.07
N VAL A 153 8.66 -14.70 -1.89
CA VAL A 153 7.61 -13.72 -1.57
C VAL A 153 6.20 -14.32 -1.85
N PRO A 154 5.82 -15.39 -1.12
CA PRO A 154 4.63 -16.17 -1.45
C PRO A 154 3.35 -15.34 -1.43
N GLY A 155 2.50 -15.60 -2.43
CA GLY A 155 1.18 -14.97 -2.56
C GLY A 155 1.21 -13.51 -2.99
N ARG A 156 2.35 -13.01 -3.51
CA ARG A 156 2.52 -11.61 -3.97
C ARG A 156 2.83 -11.50 -5.45
N LEU A 157 3.26 -12.58 -6.11
CA LEU A 157 3.53 -12.62 -7.54
C LEU A 157 2.30 -13.15 -8.29
N PHE A 158 1.85 -12.41 -9.30
CA PHE A 158 0.68 -12.75 -10.10
C PHE A 158 1.05 -12.79 -11.58
N HIS A 159 0.75 -13.91 -12.23
CA HIS A 159 0.84 -14.04 -13.69
C HIS A 159 -0.51 -13.63 -14.28
N ILE A 160 -0.53 -12.48 -14.96
CA ILE A 160 -1.74 -11.92 -15.54
C ILE A 160 -1.80 -12.29 -17.01
N GLN A 161 -2.83 -13.04 -17.39
CA GLN A 161 -3.12 -13.41 -18.77
C GLN A 161 -4.53 -12.97 -19.15
N LYS A 162 -4.67 -12.08 -20.14
CA LYS A 162 -5.97 -11.64 -20.66
C LYS A 162 -6.03 -11.73 -22.18
N ASP A 163 -7.17 -12.17 -22.71
CA ASP A 163 -7.47 -12.08 -24.14
C ASP A 163 -7.66 -10.61 -24.52
N PHE A 164 -6.65 -10.06 -25.20
CA PHE A 164 -6.63 -8.66 -25.59
C PHE A 164 -7.65 -8.37 -26.69
N ASN A 165 -7.92 -9.33 -27.59
CA ASN A 165 -8.96 -9.18 -28.59
C ASN A 165 -10.34 -9.05 -27.94
N LYS A 166 -10.61 -9.89 -26.93
CA LYS A 166 -11.84 -9.78 -26.14
C LYS A 166 -11.93 -8.43 -25.42
N MET A 167 -10.83 -7.94 -24.84
CA MET A 167 -10.81 -6.61 -24.21
C MET A 167 -11.14 -5.50 -25.21
N CYS A 168 -10.57 -5.54 -26.41
CA CYS A 168 -10.91 -4.60 -27.50
C CYS A 168 -12.38 -4.69 -27.89
N ASP A 169 -12.94 -5.90 -28.03
CA ASP A 169 -14.35 -6.10 -28.38
C ASP A 169 -15.31 -5.58 -27.29
N ASP A 170 -14.96 -5.80 -26.03
CA ASP A 170 -15.73 -5.31 -24.89
C ASP A 170 -15.65 -3.78 -24.79
N PHE A 171 -14.48 -3.19 -25.05
CA PHE A 171 -14.30 -1.74 -25.10
C PHE A 171 -15.04 -1.09 -26.27
N ALA A 172 -14.99 -1.69 -27.47
CA ALA A 172 -15.78 -1.22 -28.61
C ALA A 172 -17.29 -1.21 -28.30
N ARG A 173 -17.78 -2.26 -27.63
CA ARG A 173 -19.18 -2.35 -27.20
C ARG A 173 -19.54 -1.25 -26.19
N LEU A 174 -18.65 -0.98 -25.24
CA LEU A 174 -18.80 0.12 -24.30
C LEU A 174 -18.93 1.46 -25.02
N LEU A 175 -17.98 1.79 -25.89
CA LEU A 175 -17.97 3.06 -26.64
C LEU A 175 -19.17 3.23 -27.57
N LYS A 176 -19.67 2.12 -28.16
CA LYS A 176 -20.86 2.12 -29.01
C LYS A 176 -22.14 2.43 -28.23
N THR A 177 -22.28 1.86 -27.03
CA THR A 177 -23.51 1.91 -26.23
C THR A 177 -23.59 3.14 -25.33
N TRP A 178 -22.45 3.73 -24.97
CA TRP A 178 -22.41 4.94 -24.17
C TRP A 178 -22.82 6.19 -24.96
N PRO A 179 -23.42 7.20 -24.30
CA PRO A 179 -23.57 8.53 -24.87
C PRO A 179 -22.21 9.08 -25.31
N PRO A 180 -22.14 9.90 -26.37
CA PRO A 180 -20.90 10.59 -26.74
C PRO A 180 -20.33 11.35 -25.53
N PRO A 181 -19.06 11.12 -25.15
CA PRO A 181 -18.48 11.79 -23.99
C PRO A 181 -18.20 13.26 -24.31
N GLU A 182 -18.94 14.17 -23.66
CA GLU A 182 -18.85 15.62 -23.89
C GLU A 182 -17.78 16.33 -23.04
N THR A 183 -17.35 15.71 -21.95
CA THR A 183 -16.38 16.28 -21.01
C THR A 183 -15.10 15.47 -20.98
N LEU A 184 -13.98 16.10 -20.60
CA LEU A 184 -12.71 15.39 -20.39
C LEU A 184 -12.88 14.21 -19.41
N GLN A 185 -13.55 14.45 -18.29
CA GLN A 185 -13.82 13.41 -17.29
C GLN A 185 -14.56 12.21 -17.90
N ALA A 186 -15.65 12.45 -18.65
CA ALA A 186 -16.40 11.36 -19.28
C ALA A 186 -15.56 10.56 -20.29
N LYS A 187 -14.61 11.20 -20.98
CA LYS A 187 -13.65 10.51 -21.85
C LYS A 187 -12.66 9.66 -21.04
N LEU A 188 -12.10 10.22 -19.97
CA LEU A 188 -11.16 9.53 -19.10
C LEU A 188 -11.81 8.33 -18.40
N ASP A 189 -13.04 8.47 -17.92
CA ASP A 189 -13.81 7.38 -17.30
C ASP A 189 -13.94 6.20 -18.27
N LEU A 190 -14.33 6.46 -19.52
CA LEU A 190 -14.42 5.43 -20.56
C LEU A 190 -13.07 4.78 -20.85
N VAL A 191 -11.99 5.57 -20.99
CA VAL A 191 -10.65 5.02 -21.24
C VAL A 191 -10.15 4.16 -20.08
N ASN A 192 -10.42 4.57 -18.84
CA ASN A 192 -10.05 3.82 -17.65
C ASN A 192 -10.80 2.48 -17.55
N GLU A 193 -11.98 2.35 -18.18
CA GLU A 193 -12.68 1.06 -18.33
C GLU A 193 -12.06 0.12 -19.38
N PHE A 194 -11.13 0.58 -20.22
CA PHE A 194 -10.46 -0.31 -21.19
C PHE A 194 -9.60 -1.37 -20.47
N PHE A 195 -8.94 -1.00 -19.37
CA PHE A 195 -8.30 -1.96 -18.47
C PHE A 195 -8.48 -1.54 -17.01
N PRO A 196 -9.62 -1.90 -16.41
CA PRO A 196 -10.02 -1.43 -15.09
C PRO A 196 -8.95 -1.71 -14.03
N HIS A 197 -8.77 -0.73 -13.15
CA HIS A 197 -7.81 -0.74 -12.04
C HIS A 197 -6.33 -0.82 -12.45
N ARG A 198 -6.02 -0.70 -13.74
CA ARG A 198 -4.66 -0.74 -14.30
C ARG A 198 -4.33 0.49 -15.13
N ILE A 199 -5.32 1.04 -15.83
CA ILE A 199 -5.26 2.37 -16.44
C ILE A 199 -5.89 3.38 -15.48
N PHE A 200 -5.18 4.49 -15.28
CA PHE A 200 -5.58 5.61 -14.43
C PHE A 200 -5.18 6.91 -15.13
N LEU A 201 -5.70 7.11 -16.34
CA LEU A 201 -5.41 8.29 -17.12
C LEU A 201 -6.14 9.49 -16.49
N ASP A 202 -5.41 10.57 -16.28
CA ASP A 202 -5.91 11.81 -15.66
C ASP A 202 -5.90 13.01 -16.61
N ASP A 203 -5.26 12.88 -17.77
CA ASP A 203 -5.28 13.86 -18.86
C ASP A 203 -4.97 13.19 -20.21
N PHE A 204 -5.21 13.90 -21.32
CA PHE A 204 -4.81 13.48 -22.67
C PHE A 204 -3.75 14.40 -23.25
N THR A 205 -2.79 13.83 -24.00
CA THR A 205 -2.14 14.59 -25.06
C THR A 205 -3.10 14.78 -26.24
N ALA A 206 -2.86 15.80 -27.09
CA ALA A 206 -3.68 16.03 -28.28
C ALA A 206 -3.75 14.79 -29.20
N GLU A 207 -2.64 14.04 -29.30
CA GLU A 207 -2.57 12.80 -30.08
C GLU A 207 -3.40 11.68 -29.46
N GLN A 208 -3.36 11.53 -28.14
CA GLN A 208 -4.15 10.52 -27.44
C GLN A 208 -5.65 10.85 -27.53
N GLU A 209 -6.03 12.12 -27.39
CA GLU A 209 -7.43 12.54 -27.55
C GLU A 209 -7.94 12.28 -28.98
N ALA A 210 -7.14 12.63 -29.99
CA ALA A 210 -7.49 12.36 -31.40
C ALA A 210 -7.63 10.85 -31.67
N ALA A 211 -6.72 10.03 -31.11
CA ALA A 211 -6.79 8.58 -31.22
C ALA A 211 -8.05 8.01 -30.53
N PHE A 212 -8.37 8.49 -29.33
CA PHE A 212 -9.59 8.10 -28.61
C PHE A 212 -10.85 8.46 -29.41
N ASN A 213 -10.94 9.69 -29.94
CA ASN A 213 -12.08 10.09 -30.76
C ASN A 213 -12.23 9.20 -32.01
N SER A 214 -11.11 8.83 -32.65
CA SER A 214 -11.11 7.88 -33.77
C SER A 214 -11.66 6.50 -33.38
N LEU A 215 -11.31 6.00 -32.19
CA LEU A 215 -11.86 4.74 -31.66
C LEU A 215 -13.38 4.81 -31.45
N VAL A 216 -13.89 5.93 -30.95
CA VAL A 216 -15.35 6.14 -30.79
C VAL A 216 -16.05 6.04 -32.14
N GLU A 217 -15.51 6.70 -33.18
CA GLU A 217 -16.07 6.64 -34.54
C GLU A 217 -16.03 5.22 -35.12
N LEU A 218 -14.90 4.52 -34.99
CA LEU A 218 -14.74 3.15 -35.46
C LEU A 218 -15.70 2.17 -34.76
N ALA A 219 -15.88 2.32 -33.44
CA ALA A 219 -16.81 1.51 -32.66
C ALA A 219 -18.27 1.72 -33.09
N ARG A 220 -18.67 2.98 -33.32
CA ARG A 220 -20.04 3.32 -33.77
C ARG A 220 -20.31 2.89 -35.21
N ALA A 221 -19.29 2.87 -36.06
CA ALA A 221 -19.37 2.40 -37.44
C ALA A 221 -19.31 0.87 -37.60
N ASP A 222 -19.23 0.10 -36.50
CA ASP A 222 -19.11 -1.36 -36.50
C ASP A 222 -17.90 -1.91 -37.28
N LYS A 223 -16.80 -1.15 -37.29
CA LYS A 223 -15.55 -1.50 -38.00
C LYS A 223 -14.58 -2.29 -37.11
N ALA A 224 -14.98 -3.49 -36.69
CA ALA A 224 -14.26 -4.27 -35.68
C ALA A 224 -12.77 -4.51 -35.98
N ALA A 225 -12.39 -4.83 -37.22
CA ALA A 225 -11.00 -5.10 -37.58
C ALA A 225 -10.12 -3.83 -37.50
N GLU A 226 -10.60 -2.70 -38.04
CA GLU A 226 -9.91 -1.41 -37.96
C GLU A 226 -9.82 -0.93 -36.50
N PHE A 227 -10.89 -1.14 -35.72
CA PHE A 227 -10.93 -0.80 -34.30
C PHE A 227 -9.84 -1.52 -33.51
N ARG A 228 -9.68 -2.85 -33.66
CA ARG A 228 -8.69 -3.61 -32.89
C ARG A 228 -7.27 -3.11 -33.10
N THR A 229 -6.87 -2.86 -34.36
CA THR A 229 -5.54 -2.33 -34.67
C THR A 229 -5.33 -0.94 -34.05
N ALA A 230 -6.32 -0.05 -34.16
CA ALA A 230 -6.23 1.28 -33.57
C ALA A 230 -6.23 1.23 -32.02
N ALA A 231 -7.00 0.31 -31.44
CA ALA A 231 -7.14 0.15 -30.00
C ALA A 231 -5.85 -0.39 -29.37
N GLU A 232 -5.15 -1.30 -30.03
CA GLU A 232 -3.84 -1.78 -29.59
C GLU A 232 -2.81 -0.64 -29.54
N ALA A 233 -2.72 0.15 -30.62
CA ALA A 233 -1.81 1.30 -30.66
C ALA A 233 -2.15 2.34 -29.59
N PHE A 234 -3.44 2.62 -29.40
CA PHE A 234 -3.92 3.53 -28.36
C PHE A 234 -3.61 3.00 -26.95
N PHE A 235 -3.89 1.72 -26.70
CA PHE A 235 -3.59 1.06 -25.43
C PHE A 235 -2.10 1.14 -25.08
N HIS A 236 -1.21 0.86 -26.04
CA HIS A 236 0.22 1.00 -25.85
C HIS A 236 0.65 2.45 -25.59
N ALA A 237 0.03 3.43 -26.25
CA ALA A 237 0.33 4.84 -26.04
C ALA A 237 -0.05 5.32 -24.63
N ILE A 238 -1.26 4.99 -24.15
CA ILE A 238 -1.75 5.43 -22.83
C ILE A 238 -1.13 4.63 -21.66
N THR A 239 -0.67 3.41 -21.92
CA THR A 239 0.00 2.57 -20.92
C THR A 239 1.52 2.66 -20.99
N HIS A 240 2.09 3.47 -21.89
CA HIS A 240 3.53 3.57 -22.12
C HIS A 240 4.23 2.23 -22.38
N ASN A 241 3.55 1.30 -23.07
CA ASN A 241 4.06 -0.05 -23.34
C ASN A 241 4.42 -0.87 -22.09
N ILE A 242 3.84 -0.56 -20.92
CA ILE A 242 4.13 -1.33 -19.69
C ILE A 242 3.54 -2.75 -19.76
N TYR A 243 2.40 -2.89 -20.45
CA TYR A 243 1.70 -4.17 -20.64
C TYR A 243 1.99 -4.71 -22.04
N PRO A 244 2.75 -5.81 -22.16
CA PRO A 244 3.04 -6.42 -23.46
C PRO A 244 1.80 -7.15 -24.00
N VAL A 245 1.49 -6.91 -25.27
CA VAL A 245 0.52 -7.68 -26.05
C VAL A 245 1.31 -8.54 -27.03
N LYS A 246 1.07 -9.85 -27.03
CA LYS A 246 1.68 -10.79 -27.97
C LYS A 246 0.63 -11.79 -28.44
N ASP A 247 0.50 -11.96 -29.75
CA ASP A 247 -0.43 -12.90 -30.38
C ASP A 247 -1.88 -12.73 -29.88
N GLY A 248 -2.30 -11.49 -29.60
CA GLY A 248 -3.64 -11.16 -29.10
C GLY A 248 -3.85 -11.41 -27.60
N MET A 249 -2.78 -11.68 -26.84
CA MET A 249 -2.81 -11.89 -25.39
C MET A 249 -2.00 -10.83 -24.67
N LEU A 250 -2.56 -10.27 -23.60
CA LEU A 250 -1.77 -9.61 -22.56
C LEU A 250 -1.17 -10.69 -21.66
N ASP A 251 0.15 -10.70 -21.51
CA ASP A 251 0.87 -11.69 -20.70
C ASP A 251 2.02 -11.01 -19.94
N TYR A 252 1.86 -10.83 -18.63
CA TYR A 252 2.88 -10.20 -17.79
C TYR A 252 2.82 -10.67 -16.34
N TYR A 253 3.88 -10.37 -15.60
CA TYR A 253 3.97 -10.63 -14.18
C TYR A 253 3.85 -9.33 -13.39
N GLU A 254 3.12 -9.40 -12.29
CA GLU A 254 2.91 -8.29 -11.37
C GLU A 254 3.27 -8.72 -9.95
N LEU A 255 3.96 -7.86 -9.20
CA LEU A 255 4.12 -8.03 -7.77
C LEU A 255 3.30 -7.00 -7.01
N THR A 256 2.46 -7.47 -6.09
CA THR A 256 1.57 -6.60 -5.29
C THR A 256 1.81 -6.78 -3.79
N SER A 257 1.80 -5.66 -3.08
CA SER A 257 2.10 -5.55 -1.65
C SER A 257 1.12 -4.61 -0.98
N ILE A 258 0.64 -4.94 0.23
CA ILE A 258 -0.33 -4.10 0.95
C ILE A 258 0.16 -3.86 2.37
N TYR A 259 0.16 -2.61 2.80
CA TYR A 259 0.68 -2.20 4.09
C TYR A 259 -0.37 -1.49 4.95
N PRO A 260 -0.45 -1.76 6.26
CA PRO A 260 -1.20 -0.91 7.19
C PRO A 260 -0.59 0.49 7.23
N ALA A 261 -1.45 1.50 7.20
CA ALA A 261 -1.05 2.89 7.12
C ALA A 261 -1.75 3.78 8.15
N GLY A 262 -0.99 4.69 8.76
CA GLY A 262 -1.52 5.76 9.59
C GLY A 262 -1.81 7.01 8.77
N THR A 263 -2.92 7.67 9.06
CA THR A 263 -3.40 8.86 8.32
C THR A 263 -3.57 10.06 9.24
N TYR A 264 -4.21 11.12 8.74
CA TYR A 264 -4.34 12.39 9.44
C TYR A 264 -5.07 12.24 10.79
N ASP A 265 -4.64 12.99 11.80
CA ASP A 265 -5.15 13.01 13.17
C ASP A 265 -6.52 13.72 13.27
N LYS A 266 -7.43 13.38 12.36
CA LYS A 266 -8.86 13.69 12.41
C LYS A 266 -9.68 12.55 11.81
N THR A 267 -10.96 12.57 12.13
CA THR A 267 -11.98 11.76 11.46
C THR A 267 -12.78 12.63 10.50
N THR A 268 -13.46 11.97 9.56
CA THR A 268 -14.49 12.55 8.70
C THR A 268 -15.78 11.74 8.81
N THR A 269 -16.86 12.22 8.22
CA THR A 269 -18.16 11.55 8.20
C THR A 269 -18.70 11.47 6.78
N HIS A 270 -19.17 10.29 6.39
CA HIS A 270 -19.86 10.02 5.13
C HIS A 270 -21.02 9.07 5.43
N ASP A 271 -22.22 9.40 4.96
CA ASP A 271 -23.45 8.64 5.22
C ASP A 271 -23.68 8.28 6.70
N GLY A 272 -23.38 9.22 7.59
CA GLY A 272 -23.50 9.04 9.04
C GLY A 272 -22.41 8.20 9.70
N LYS A 273 -21.45 7.66 8.94
CA LYS A 273 -20.36 6.82 9.44
C LYS A 273 -19.11 7.65 9.67
N VAL A 274 -18.53 7.52 10.86
CA VAL A 274 -17.27 8.18 11.22
C VAL A 274 -16.10 7.30 10.80
N MET A 275 -15.11 7.88 10.12
CA MET A 275 -13.94 7.15 9.62
C MET A 275 -12.67 8.02 9.68
N PRO A 276 -11.45 7.44 9.61
CA PRO A 276 -10.22 8.22 9.52
C PRO A 276 -10.21 9.16 8.29
N MET A 277 -9.71 10.38 8.46
CA MET A 277 -9.64 11.38 7.39
C MET A 277 -8.37 11.23 6.55
N TYR A 278 -8.51 11.38 5.24
CA TYR A 278 -7.42 11.60 4.28
C TYR A 278 -7.45 13.09 3.90
N THR A 279 -6.39 13.83 4.24
CA THR A 279 -6.39 15.31 4.06
C THR A 279 -6.14 15.75 2.65
N THR A 280 -5.36 14.97 1.91
CA THR A 280 -4.96 15.28 0.55
C THR A 280 -5.30 14.07 -0.29
N THR A 281 -6.31 14.22 -1.15
CA THR A 281 -6.85 13.17 -2.04
C THR A 281 -6.52 13.51 -3.49
N GLY A 282 -6.78 12.60 -4.41
CA GLY A 282 -6.46 12.76 -5.84
C GLY A 282 -5.13 12.12 -6.23
N ILE A 283 -4.58 12.59 -7.35
CA ILE A 283 -3.41 12.04 -8.01
C ILE A 283 -2.21 12.92 -7.69
N TRP A 284 -1.18 12.31 -7.11
CA TRP A 284 0.03 13.00 -6.70
C TRP A 284 1.25 12.28 -7.23
N THR A 285 2.38 12.97 -7.33
CA THR A 285 3.65 12.36 -7.69
C THR A 285 4.66 12.50 -6.56
N LEU A 286 5.58 11.56 -6.47
CA LEU A 286 6.74 11.73 -5.59
C LEU A 286 7.63 12.86 -6.13
N ILE A 287 8.05 13.77 -5.24
CA ILE A 287 8.83 14.96 -5.59
C ILE A 287 10.10 15.03 -4.75
N PRO A 288 11.19 15.64 -5.24
CA PRO A 288 12.36 15.91 -4.42
C PRO A 288 11.96 16.85 -3.28
N ARG A 289 12.64 16.78 -2.12
CA ARG A 289 12.44 17.71 -1.00
C ARG A 289 13.26 18.98 -1.18
N MET A 290 12.62 20.14 -1.29
CA MET A 290 13.31 21.43 -1.51
C MET A 290 13.42 22.30 -0.25
N HIS A 291 12.67 22.00 0.82
CA HIS A 291 12.67 22.77 2.06
C HIS A 291 12.56 21.88 3.32
N GLY A 292 12.93 22.43 4.48
CA GLY A 292 12.77 21.81 5.80
C GLY A 292 14.04 21.13 6.34
N LYS A 293 13.90 20.35 7.42
CA LYS A 293 15.02 19.63 8.08
C LYS A 293 15.31 18.30 7.37
N GLY A 294 16.58 17.99 7.10
CA GLY A 294 17.04 16.78 6.40
C GLY A 294 17.80 17.11 5.12
N PHE A 295 18.11 16.10 4.31
CA PHE A 295 18.70 16.31 2.98
C PHE A 295 17.69 16.96 2.02
N LEU A 296 18.19 17.88 1.19
CA LEU A 296 17.40 18.57 0.17
C LEU A 296 17.75 18.03 -1.22
N GLY A 297 16.87 18.25 -2.19
CA GLY A 297 17.02 17.78 -3.58
C GLY A 297 16.77 16.27 -3.76
N MET A 298 16.28 15.57 -2.72
CA MET A 298 16.08 14.12 -2.75
C MET A 298 14.61 13.73 -2.54
N VAL A 299 14.15 12.74 -3.30
CA VAL A 299 12.82 12.12 -3.18
C VAL A 299 12.79 11.15 -2.01
N ASP A 300 13.91 10.53 -1.64
CA ASP A 300 14.04 9.62 -0.49
C ASP A 300 14.96 10.19 0.58
N TYR A 301 14.67 11.40 1.01
CA TYR A 301 15.53 12.11 1.96
C TYR A 301 15.53 11.45 3.35
N ILE A 302 16.66 11.59 4.04
CA ILE A 302 16.80 11.22 5.45
C ILE A 302 16.60 12.47 6.32
N SER A 303 15.75 12.35 7.33
CA SER A 303 15.56 13.43 8.31
C SER A 303 16.77 13.57 9.22
N SER A 304 17.14 14.80 9.57
CA SER A 304 18.16 15.06 10.60
C SER A 304 17.68 14.77 12.03
N ALA A 305 16.40 14.42 12.21
CA ALA A 305 15.87 14.07 13.52
C ALA A 305 16.03 12.57 13.80
N GLY A 306 16.92 12.23 14.74
CA GLY A 306 17.35 10.84 15.00
C GLY A 306 16.25 9.85 15.38
N TYR A 307 15.13 10.30 15.95
CA TYR A 307 14.00 9.42 16.27
C TYR A 307 13.29 8.85 15.03
N TYR A 308 13.61 9.31 13.82
CA TYR A 308 13.18 8.68 12.57
C TYR A 308 14.09 7.52 12.14
N GLY A 309 15.14 7.19 12.89
CA GLY A 309 15.95 5.98 12.67
C GLY A 309 16.67 5.96 11.31
N LEU A 310 17.02 7.15 10.80
CA LEU A 310 17.65 7.34 9.49
C LEU A 310 16.89 6.70 8.31
N MET A 311 15.56 6.55 8.45
CA MET A 311 14.72 5.98 7.41
C MET A 311 14.35 7.01 6.36
N PRO A 312 14.25 6.60 5.08
CA PRO A 312 13.86 7.51 4.01
C PRO A 312 12.43 7.99 4.19
N MET A 313 12.19 9.23 3.81
CA MET A 313 10.87 9.84 3.80
C MET A 313 10.59 10.29 2.36
N LEU A 314 9.39 10.01 1.86
CA LEU A 314 9.02 10.23 0.46
C LEU A 314 8.05 11.42 0.36
N PRO A 315 8.44 12.60 -0.15
CA PRO A 315 7.55 13.75 -0.30
C PRO A 315 6.66 13.66 -1.54
N TYR A 316 5.53 14.37 -1.51
CA TYR A 316 4.60 14.53 -2.65
C TYR A 316 3.96 15.92 -2.75
N GLU A 317 4.05 16.75 -1.71
CA GLU A 317 3.41 18.07 -1.69
C GLU A 317 4.22 19.04 -0.83
N TYR A 318 4.21 20.32 -1.20
CA TYR A 318 4.70 21.43 -0.38
C TYR A 318 3.56 22.18 0.28
N GLY A 319 3.61 22.34 1.60
CA GLY A 319 2.66 23.20 2.30
C GLY A 319 3.19 23.68 3.65
N GLY A 320 2.85 24.92 4.01
CA GLY A 320 3.25 25.51 5.30
C GLY A 320 4.77 25.60 5.51
N GLY A 321 5.56 25.73 4.43
CA GLY A 321 7.03 25.80 4.49
C GLY A 321 7.73 24.45 4.74
N ILE A 322 7.00 23.34 4.71
CA ILE A 322 7.53 21.97 4.83
C ILE A 322 7.03 21.11 3.67
N ALA A 323 7.77 20.04 3.35
CA ALA A 323 7.25 19.01 2.45
C ALA A 323 6.39 18.01 3.25
N TYR A 324 5.16 17.80 2.82
CA TYR A 324 4.32 16.69 3.29
C TYR A 324 4.82 15.38 2.66
N ASN A 325 4.89 14.35 3.50
CA ASN A 325 5.39 13.06 3.08
C ASN A 325 4.25 12.14 2.68
N ALA A 326 4.37 11.61 1.47
CA ALA A 326 3.46 10.64 0.88
C ALA A 326 3.48 9.42 1.75
N ILE A 327 4.70 9.01 2.12
CA ILE A 327 5.01 7.85 2.93
C ILE A 327 6.25 8.18 3.77
N HIS A 328 6.18 7.92 5.07
CA HIS A 328 7.37 7.84 5.93
C HIS A 328 7.11 6.91 7.12
N ASN A 329 8.12 6.67 7.95
CA ASN A 329 7.98 5.82 9.11
C ASN A 329 7.06 6.46 10.17
N THR A 330 6.60 5.66 11.12
CA THR A 330 5.66 6.10 12.16
C THR A 330 6.16 7.30 12.96
N GLY A 331 7.49 7.42 13.14
CA GLY A 331 8.11 8.41 14.02
C GLY A 331 7.58 8.32 15.45
N ILE A 332 7.01 7.16 15.81
CA ILE A 332 6.40 6.80 17.09
C ILE A 332 7.07 5.52 17.57
N SER A 333 7.60 5.57 18.78
CA SER A 333 8.21 4.43 19.45
C SER A 333 7.67 4.35 20.86
N CYS A 334 7.15 3.19 21.22
CA CYS A 334 6.62 2.95 22.54
C CYS A 334 7.70 2.27 23.39
N TRP A 335 8.10 2.92 24.48
CA TRP A 335 8.87 2.26 25.53
C TRP A 335 8.02 1.15 26.14
N ILE A 336 8.49 -0.09 26.11
CA ILE A 336 7.68 -1.23 26.54
C ILE A 336 7.54 -1.26 28.07
N GLY A 337 8.64 -1.01 28.78
CA GLY A 337 8.66 -0.94 30.23
C GLY A 337 7.71 0.15 30.75
N GLY A 338 6.67 -0.25 31.48
CA GLY A 338 5.72 0.67 32.10
C GLY A 338 4.68 1.29 31.15
N HIS A 339 4.65 0.90 29.87
CA HIS A 339 3.60 1.39 28.96
C HIS A 339 2.21 0.95 29.43
N HIS A 340 1.26 1.88 29.49
CA HIS A 340 -0.09 1.57 29.93
C HIS A 340 -0.92 0.84 28.87
N LEU A 341 -0.74 1.18 27.59
CA LEU A 341 -1.49 0.55 26.48
C LEU A 341 -0.98 -0.82 26.00
N LEU A 342 0.33 -1.06 25.98
CA LEU A 342 0.87 -2.28 25.38
C LEU A 342 0.52 -3.51 26.21
N PRO A 343 0.25 -4.70 25.65
CA PRO A 343 0.09 -5.92 26.43
C PRO A 343 1.29 -6.16 27.35
N LYS A 344 1.06 -6.67 28.56
CA LYS A 344 2.14 -6.88 29.56
C LYS A 344 3.13 -7.94 29.09
N GLU A 345 2.66 -8.86 28.27
CA GLU A 345 3.39 -9.95 27.66
C GLU A 345 4.54 -9.43 26.79
N TRP A 346 4.37 -8.24 26.18
CA TRP A 346 5.38 -7.66 25.29
C TRP A 346 6.68 -7.31 26.02
N SER A 347 6.63 -7.07 27.33
CA SER A 347 7.84 -6.81 28.13
C SER A 347 8.74 -8.04 28.32
N LYS A 348 8.30 -9.21 27.84
CA LYS A 348 9.02 -10.48 27.93
C LYS A 348 9.52 -10.98 26.57
N ILE A 349 9.26 -10.24 25.48
CA ILE A 349 9.61 -10.67 24.13
C ILE A 349 11.12 -10.63 23.95
N THR A 350 11.72 -11.80 23.82
CA THR A 350 13.14 -12.01 23.51
C THR A 350 13.36 -12.60 22.12
N GLN A 351 12.30 -13.08 21.44
CA GLN A 351 12.40 -13.69 20.13
C GLN A 351 13.02 -12.71 19.14
N GLY A 352 14.09 -13.12 18.46
CA GLY A 352 14.83 -12.27 17.53
C GLY A 352 15.71 -11.20 18.20
N SER A 353 15.82 -11.17 19.53
CA SER A 353 16.75 -10.29 20.24
C SER A 353 18.18 -10.83 20.17
N ARG A 354 19.11 -9.96 19.78
CA ARG A 354 20.52 -10.35 19.61
C ARG A 354 21.24 -10.69 20.91
N ASN A 355 20.86 -10.03 22.00
CA ASN A 355 21.51 -10.24 23.30
C ASN A 355 20.71 -11.19 24.21
N GLY A 356 19.64 -11.82 23.69
CA GLY A 356 18.75 -12.71 24.43
C GLY A 356 17.89 -12.02 25.51
N LYS A 357 17.99 -10.69 25.66
CA LYS A 357 17.20 -9.91 26.63
C LYS A 357 15.94 -9.34 25.96
N PRO A 358 14.90 -9.05 26.74
CA PRO A 358 13.71 -8.41 26.20
C PRO A 358 14.03 -7.07 25.53
N PHE A 359 13.29 -6.76 24.46
CA PHE A 359 13.40 -5.45 23.83
C PHE A 359 12.88 -4.34 24.74
N ASN A 360 13.48 -3.16 24.63
CA ASN A 360 13.06 -1.99 25.40
C ASN A 360 11.97 -1.17 24.69
N ARG A 361 11.87 -1.28 23.37
CA ARG A 361 11.00 -0.46 22.53
C ARG A 361 10.33 -1.25 21.43
N VAL A 362 9.21 -0.72 20.95
CA VAL A 362 8.51 -1.20 19.77
C VAL A 362 8.04 -0.03 18.90
N ALA A 363 8.24 -0.16 17.59
CA ALA A 363 7.66 0.73 16.58
C ALA A 363 6.40 0.07 16.04
N ILE A 364 5.26 0.73 16.22
CA ILE A 364 3.94 0.30 15.74
C ILE A 364 3.30 1.42 14.92
N THR A 365 2.55 1.03 13.89
CA THR A 365 1.76 1.96 13.08
C THR A 365 0.35 2.00 13.65
N SER A 366 -0.25 3.18 13.77
CA SER A 366 -1.68 3.24 14.02
C SER A 366 -2.39 3.19 12.67
N ARG A 367 -3.37 2.32 12.49
CA ARG A 367 -4.36 2.39 11.39
C ARG A 367 -5.49 3.38 11.69
N GLY A 368 -5.33 4.22 12.71
CA GLY A 368 -6.21 5.34 13.00
C GLY A 368 -5.55 6.69 12.81
N PRO A 369 -6.30 7.76 13.14
CA PRO A 369 -5.82 9.13 13.10
C PRO A 369 -4.57 9.32 13.98
N VAL A 370 -3.43 9.65 13.37
CA VAL A 370 -2.11 9.64 14.04
C VAL A 370 -1.08 10.57 13.40
N SER A 371 -1.42 11.31 12.36
CA SER A 371 -0.46 12.11 11.58
C SER A 371 -0.92 13.55 11.43
N HIS A 372 0.02 14.47 11.21
CA HIS A 372 -0.28 15.86 10.85
C HIS A 372 -0.44 16.05 9.33
N GLY A 373 -0.66 14.98 8.56
CA GLY A 373 -1.03 15.02 7.13
C GLY A 373 -0.34 13.94 6.29
N CYS A 374 0.77 13.39 6.80
CA CYS A 374 1.54 12.37 6.11
C CYS A 374 0.93 10.96 6.25
N THR A 375 1.18 10.08 5.29
CA THR A 375 0.90 8.64 5.46
C THR A 375 2.06 7.96 6.16
N ARG A 376 1.76 7.13 7.18
CA ARG A 376 2.78 6.49 8.01
C ARG A 376 2.79 4.98 7.81
N LEU A 377 3.95 4.41 7.53
CA LEU A 377 4.18 2.96 7.51
C LEU A 377 5.05 2.53 8.70
N ASN A 378 5.00 1.24 9.04
CA ASN A 378 5.93 0.70 10.02
C ASN A 378 7.34 0.78 9.44
N SER A 379 8.35 1.00 10.28
CA SER A 379 9.76 0.94 9.92
C SER A 379 10.15 -0.25 9.04
N GLY A 380 9.72 -1.47 9.36
CA GLY A 380 10.02 -2.65 8.53
C GLY A 380 9.28 -2.68 7.19
N HIS A 381 8.03 -2.21 7.17
CA HIS A 381 7.27 -2.07 5.93
C HIS A 381 7.84 -0.98 5.03
N LEU A 382 8.37 0.10 5.60
CA LEU A 382 8.97 1.19 4.85
C LEU A 382 10.29 0.77 4.19
N THR A 383 11.11 -0.03 4.86
CA THR A 383 12.35 -0.55 4.24
C THR A 383 12.03 -1.49 3.08
N GLU A 384 11.04 -2.38 3.23
CA GLU A 384 10.54 -3.21 2.13
C GLU A 384 9.95 -2.36 1.00
N PHE A 385 9.09 -1.39 1.34
CA PHE A 385 8.47 -0.48 0.39
C PHE A 385 9.52 0.25 -0.44
N ARG A 386 10.54 0.81 0.21
CA ARG A 386 11.63 1.52 -0.46
C ARG A 386 12.47 0.60 -1.35
N GLU A 387 12.68 -0.66 -0.95
CA GLU A 387 13.48 -1.61 -1.74
C GLU A 387 12.87 -1.87 -3.12
N MET A 388 11.53 -1.86 -3.20
CA MET A 388 10.79 -2.07 -4.45
C MET A 388 10.86 -0.89 -5.42
N LEU A 389 11.27 0.29 -4.96
CA LEU A 389 11.39 1.51 -5.76
C LEU A 389 12.77 1.64 -6.41
N PRO A 390 12.94 2.51 -7.43
CA PRO A 390 14.22 2.74 -8.08
C PRO A 390 15.35 3.04 -7.09
N SER A 391 16.57 2.63 -7.42
CA SER A 391 17.70 2.77 -6.50
C SER A 391 18.10 4.23 -6.28
N THR A 392 17.79 5.12 -7.23
CA THR A 392 18.17 6.54 -7.19
C THR A 392 16.96 7.44 -6.90
N SER A 393 17.24 8.56 -6.24
CA SER A 393 16.25 9.63 -6.01
C SER A 393 15.61 10.11 -7.31
N GLU A 394 16.42 10.35 -8.34
CA GLU A 394 15.95 10.79 -9.66
C GLU A 394 15.01 9.77 -10.31
N GLY A 395 15.32 8.47 -10.17
CA GLY A 395 14.45 7.40 -10.66
C GLY A 395 13.09 7.37 -9.98
N MET A 396 13.01 7.78 -8.70
CA MET A 396 11.74 7.82 -7.94
C MET A 396 10.89 9.07 -8.22
N GLU A 397 11.49 10.16 -8.71
CA GLU A 397 10.76 11.38 -9.01
C GLU A 397 9.68 11.10 -10.04
N GLY A 398 8.45 11.55 -9.79
CA GLY A 398 7.32 11.34 -10.69
C GLY A 398 6.58 10.01 -10.52
N ILE A 399 6.97 9.11 -9.59
CA ILE A 399 6.15 7.93 -9.27
C ILE A 399 4.77 8.39 -8.80
N VAL A 400 3.72 7.87 -9.41
CA VAL A 400 2.35 8.27 -9.11
C VAL A 400 1.83 7.59 -7.84
N HIS A 401 1.15 8.38 -7.02
CA HIS A 401 0.52 8.02 -5.78
C HIS A 401 -0.94 8.47 -5.79
N TYR A 402 -1.84 7.50 -5.91
CA TYR A 402 -3.28 7.68 -5.89
C TYR A 402 -3.79 7.70 -4.46
N ARG A 403 -4.57 8.71 -4.11
CA ARG A 403 -5.13 8.88 -2.78
C ARG A 403 -6.65 9.02 -2.88
N SER A 404 -7.36 7.94 -2.57
CA SER A 404 -8.82 7.91 -2.62
C SER A 404 -9.43 8.95 -1.68
N LEU A 405 -10.71 9.29 -1.91
CA LEU A 405 -11.53 9.91 -0.86
C LEU A 405 -11.60 8.96 0.35
N SER A 406 -11.78 9.49 1.56
CA SER A 406 -11.74 8.67 2.79
C SER A 406 -12.80 7.56 2.83
N HIS A 407 -13.94 7.76 2.17
CA HIS A 407 -15.01 6.77 2.08
C HIS A 407 -14.84 5.77 0.93
N CYS A 408 -13.94 6.05 -0.03
CA CYS A 408 -13.70 5.20 -1.20
C CYS A 408 -12.64 4.13 -0.91
N TYR A 409 -12.95 2.90 -1.29
CA TYR A 409 -12.06 1.75 -1.20
C TYR A 409 -11.03 1.74 -2.33
N ASP A 410 -9.96 0.96 -2.13
CA ASP A 410 -9.08 0.51 -3.22
C ASP A 410 -9.65 -0.83 -3.70
N VAL A 411 -10.53 -0.77 -4.69
CA VAL A 411 -11.10 -1.96 -5.35
C VAL A 411 -10.13 -2.40 -6.43
N PHE A 412 -9.73 -3.67 -6.41
CA PHE A 412 -8.70 -4.18 -7.30
C PHE A 412 -8.92 -5.64 -7.72
N ASP A 413 -8.79 -5.90 -9.02
CA ASP A 413 -8.66 -7.23 -9.61
C ASP A 413 -7.21 -7.72 -9.46
N LEU A 414 -6.90 -8.35 -8.32
CA LEU A 414 -5.54 -8.77 -7.94
C LEU A 414 -4.91 -9.75 -8.93
N LYS A 415 -5.72 -10.71 -9.42
CA LYS A 415 -5.26 -11.82 -10.26
C LYS A 415 -5.42 -11.55 -11.76
N GLY A 416 -6.09 -10.46 -12.13
CA GLY A 416 -6.42 -10.21 -13.51
C GLY A 416 -7.49 -11.17 -14.05
N ASP A 417 -8.32 -11.75 -13.19
CA ASP A 417 -9.40 -12.68 -13.57
C ASP A 417 -10.78 -12.02 -13.60
N GLY A 418 -10.84 -10.73 -13.26
CA GLY A 418 -12.08 -9.94 -13.19
C GLY A 418 -12.80 -10.04 -11.85
N ASP A 419 -12.24 -10.74 -10.85
CA ASP A 419 -12.75 -10.77 -9.50
C ASP A 419 -12.27 -9.55 -8.70
N ASN A 420 -13.12 -8.54 -8.62
CA ASN A 420 -12.81 -7.31 -7.90
C ASN A 420 -12.85 -7.52 -6.38
N GLN A 421 -11.76 -7.15 -5.71
CA GLN A 421 -11.60 -7.33 -4.27
C GLN A 421 -11.27 -6.00 -3.58
N VAL A 422 -11.72 -5.84 -2.34
CA VAL A 422 -11.21 -4.81 -1.44
C VAL A 422 -10.14 -5.46 -0.57
N MET A 423 -8.91 -5.01 -0.71
CA MET A 423 -7.80 -5.58 0.04
C MET A 423 -7.91 -5.24 1.53
N GLY A 424 -7.33 -6.08 2.39
CA GLY A 424 -7.31 -5.87 3.83
C GLY A 424 -6.05 -6.43 4.46
N VAL A 425 -5.66 -5.89 5.61
CA VAL A 425 -4.52 -6.39 6.38
C VAL A 425 -4.96 -6.83 7.77
N GLN A 426 -4.48 -7.99 8.21
CA GLN A 426 -4.69 -8.54 9.55
C GLN A 426 -3.80 -7.81 10.57
N TYR A 427 -4.08 -6.52 10.74
CA TYR A 427 -3.35 -5.62 11.63
C TYR A 427 -4.36 -4.72 12.33
N TYR A 428 -4.58 -4.95 13.62
CA TYR A 428 -5.70 -4.38 14.39
C TYR A 428 -5.25 -3.33 15.41
N ILE A 429 -4.20 -2.58 15.11
CA ILE A 429 -3.67 -1.54 16.02
C ILE A 429 -4.16 -0.16 15.56
N ALA A 430 -4.96 0.49 16.40
CA ALA A 430 -5.36 1.89 16.20
C ALA A 430 -5.29 2.67 17.52
N PHE A 431 -4.46 3.70 17.53
CA PHE A 431 -4.24 4.58 18.66
C PHE A 431 -4.08 6.03 18.23
N ARG A 432 -4.29 6.92 19.20
CA ARG A 432 -3.88 8.32 19.18
C ARG A 432 -2.55 8.46 19.92
N HIS A 433 -1.70 9.33 19.42
CA HIS A 433 -0.39 9.61 20.00
C HIS A 433 -0.33 10.99 20.64
N THR A 434 0.67 11.21 21.50
CA THR A 434 0.99 12.53 22.06
C THR A 434 2.09 13.22 21.25
N LYS A 435 2.33 14.51 21.51
CA LYS A 435 3.51 15.24 20.99
C LYS A 435 4.84 14.55 21.36
N SER A 436 4.84 13.72 22.40
CA SER A 436 5.98 12.90 22.84
C SER A 436 6.22 11.65 21.97
N ARG A 437 5.46 11.47 20.89
CA ARG A 437 5.64 10.38 19.91
C ARG A 437 5.50 8.97 20.51
N VAL A 438 4.56 8.83 21.43
CA VAL A 438 4.15 7.56 22.07
C VAL A 438 2.65 7.37 21.91
N ALA A 439 2.19 6.12 21.85
CA ALA A 439 0.77 5.79 21.89
C ALA A 439 0.20 6.13 23.27
N GLU A 440 -0.93 6.82 23.33
CA GLU A 440 -1.49 7.33 24.60
C GLU A 440 -2.93 6.89 24.85
N GLN A 441 -3.71 6.80 23.79
CA GLN A 441 -5.10 6.33 23.84
C GLN A 441 -5.37 5.43 22.66
N ILE A 442 -6.26 4.45 22.82
CA ILE A 442 -6.68 3.57 21.74
C ILE A 442 -8.02 4.06 21.15
N TRP A 443 -8.15 3.97 19.84
CA TRP A 443 -9.43 4.21 19.16
C TRP A 443 -10.38 3.03 19.35
N VAL A 444 -9.80 1.83 19.43
CA VAL A 444 -10.50 0.56 19.51
C VAL A 444 -9.57 -0.53 20.06
N GLN A 445 -10.14 -1.61 20.59
CA GLN A 445 -9.39 -2.79 21.01
C GLN A 445 -8.73 -3.50 19.82
N ASN A 446 -7.63 -4.22 20.08
CA ASN A 446 -6.81 -4.86 19.05
C ASN A 446 -7.24 -6.30 18.71
N ASN A 447 -8.55 -6.50 18.60
CA ASN A 447 -9.16 -7.72 18.07
C ASN A 447 -9.90 -7.41 16.77
N ARG A 448 -10.15 -8.45 15.99
CA ARG A 448 -10.69 -8.33 14.63
C ARG A 448 -12.06 -7.66 14.63
N GLU A 449 -12.98 -8.14 15.48
CA GLU A 449 -14.38 -7.75 15.50
C GLU A 449 -14.54 -6.28 15.88
N ASP A 450 -13.98 -5.88 17.03
CA ASP A 450 -14.05 -4.49 17.49
C ASP A 450 -13.39 -3.55 16.48
N PHE A 451 -12.20 -3.91 16.01
CA PHE A 451 -11.43 -3.07 15.09
C PHE A 451 -12.16 -2.86 13.76
N TYR A 452 -12.71 -3.94 13.18
CA TYR A 452 -13.38 -3.87 11.88
C TYR A 452 -14.73 -3.16 12.00
N ALA A 453 -15.46 -3.36 13.11
CA ALA A 453 -16.67 -2.58 13.39
C ALA A 453 -16.37 -1.08 13.55
N TRP A 454 -15.23 -0.71 14.16
CA TRP A 454 -14.81 0.69 14.24
C TRP A 454 -14.39 1.26 12.87
N LEU A 455 -13.63 0.51 12.07
CA LEU A 455 -13.03 1.01 10.83
C LEU A 455 -14.03 1.04 9.65
N TYR A 456 -14.87 0.03 9.55
CA TYR A 456 -15.81 -0.15 8.44
C TYR A 456 -17.27 0.04 8.85
N GLY A 457 -17.57 0.13 10.14
CA GLY A 457 -18.95 0.23 10.60
C GLY A 457 -19.75 -1.03 10.26
N ASP A 458 -21.00 -0.83 9.87
CA ASP A 458 -21.90 -1.87 9.41
C ASP A 458 -21.78 -2.16 7.89
N ASP A 459 -20.74 -1.65 7.21
CA ASP A 459 -20.50 -1.92 5.77
C ASP A 459 -20.07 -3.37 5.49
N ILE A 460 -19.77 -4.15 6.53
CA ILE A 460 -19.16 -5.47 6.37
C ILE A 460 -20.03 -6.60 6.94
N THR A 461 -19.86 -7.78 6.36
CA THR A 461 -20.30 -9.07 6.90
C THR A 461 -19.06 -9.92 7.18
N PHE A 462 -18.92 -10.39 8.42
CA PHE A 462 -17.76 -11.18 8.83
C PHE A 462 -17.82 -12.60 8.27
N GLY A 463 -16.77 -13.01 7.57
CA GLY A 463 -16.45 -14.41 7.28
C GLY A 463 -15.41 -14.98 8.26
N PRO A 464 -14.79 -16.12 7.93
CA PRO A 464 -13.61 -16.65 8.64
C PRO A 464 -12.46 -15.63 8.71
N ILE A 465 -11.46 -15.88 9.56
CA ILE A 465 -10.26 -15.01 9.62
C ILE A 465 -9.62 -14.95 8.22
N GLY A 466 -9.39 -13.73 7.74
CA GLY A 466 -8.90 -13.48 6.37
C GLY A 466 -9.99 -13.17 5.35
N ASP A 467 -11.27 -13.27 5.72
CA ASP A 467 -12.38 -13.08 4.79
C ASP A 467 -13.48 -12.16 5.36
N VAL A 468 -13.88 -11.15 4.59
CA VAL A 468 -14.93 -10.19 4.90
C VAL A 468 -15.59 -9.75 3.60
N THR A 469 -16.92 -9.69 3.58
CA THR A 469 -17.68 -9.16 2.43
C THR A 469 -18.18 -7.76 2.73
N PHE A 470 -18.02 -6.83 1.78
CA PHE A 470 -18.60 -5.49 1.87
C PHE A 470 -20.02 -5.49 1.27
N LYS A 471 -20.96 -4.83 1.94
CA LYS A 471 -22.33 -4.64 1.45
C LYS A 471 -22.36 -3.75 0.21
N GLU A 472 -21.54 -2.70 0.24
CA GLU A 472 -21.33 -1.76 -0.85
C GLU A 472 -19.90 -1.23 -0.76
N ALA A 473 -19.26 -1.04 -1.92
CA ALA A 473 -17.92 -0.49 -2.01
C ALA A 473 -17.90 0.64 -3.05
N TYR A 474 -17.70 1.88 -2.58
CA TYR A 474 -17.45 3.01 -3.45
C TYR A 474 -16.00 2.95 -3.93
N ASP A 475 -15.79 2.83 -5.23
CA ASP A 475 -14.46 2.94 -5.83
C ASP A 475 -14.01 4.41 -5.90
N TYR A 476 -12.74 4.66 -6.19
CA TYR A 476 -12.18 6.02 -6.32
C TYR A 476 -12.54 6.72 -7.65
N LYS A 477 -13.30 6.04 -8.53
CA LYS A 477 -13.68 6.52 -9.87
C LYS A 477 -14.59 7.74 -9.80
#